data_AF-A0A935T7H0-F1
#
_entry.id   AF-A0A935T7H0-F1
#
_cell.length_a   1.000
_cell.length_b   1.000
_cell.length_c   1.000
_cell.angle_alpha   90.00
_cell.angle_beta   90.00
_cell.angle_gamma   90.00
#
_symmetry.space_group_name_H-M   'P 1'
#
loop_
_entity.id
_entity.type
_entity.pdbx_description
1 polymer ?
#
loop_
_entity_poly.entity_id
_entity_poly.type
_entity_poly.pdbx_seq_one_letter_code
_entity_poly.pdbx_strand_id
1 'polypeptide(L)'
;MSIPEEEQVPPSKTQRKRAMEELQALGEELVELSSDRLRKIELPEDLRAAVREAQRMVRHDDARRRQLQYIGRVMRDVDAEPIRRALAVVRGESAEETGKLHRLERLRADLLADEKVLYGLTQEFPSIDLQHLRSLRRAALLEQAQGKPPRSFRAIFQLLRELQPADDTADEHDERSQP
;
A
#
# COMPACT_ATOMS: atom_id res chain seq x y z
N MET A 1 -12.61 -23.05 -29.74
CA MET A 1 -11.89 -22.73 -28.50
C MET A 1 -12.17 -21.27 -28.21
N SER A 2 -13.07 -20.99 -27.28
CA SER A 2 -13.42 -19.63 -26.88
C SER A 2 -12.93 -19.47 -25.45
N ILE A 3 -11.92 -18.63 -25.28
CA ILE A 3 -11.34 -18.27 -23.99
C ILE A 3 -12.44 -17.46 -23.27
N PRO A 4 -12.93 -17.87 -22.09
CA PRO A 4 -13.92 -17.07 -21.38
C PRO A 4 -13.25 -15.79 -20.89
N GLU A 5 -13.82 -14.66 -21.30
CA GLU A 5 -13.46 -13.33 -20.83
C GLU A 5 -13.50 -13.32 -19.29
N GLU A 6 -12.35 -13.04 -18.69
CA GLU A 6 -12.25 -12.76 -17.26
C GLU A 6 -13.17 -11.58 -16.95
N GLU A 7 -14.33 -11.87 -16.36
CA GLU A 7 -15.16 -10.88 -15.71
C GLU A 7 -14.32 -10.20 -14.63
N GLN A 8 -13.77 -9.04 -14.98
CA GLN A 8 -13.18 -8.11 -14.04
C GLN A 8 -14.27 -7.75 -13.03
N VAL A 9 -14.30 -8.48 -11.92
CA VAL A 9 -15.26 -8.30 -10.85
C VAL A 9 -15.20 -6.83 -10.42
N PRO A 10 -16.28 -6.04 -10.61
CA PRO A 10 -16.24 -4.63 -10.29
C PRO A 10 -15.92 -4.49 -8.81
N PRO A 11 -14.95 -3.62 -8.43
CA PRO A 11 -14.48 -3.53 -7.06
C PRO A 11 -15.67 -3.24 -6.14
N SER A 12 -15.80 -4.04 -5.08
CA SER A 12 -16.95 -3.97 -4.18
C SER A 12 -17.05 -2.56 -3.57
N LYS A 13 -18.27 -2.14 -3.19
CA LYS A 13 -18.50 -0.82 -2.56
C LYS A 13 -17.51 -0.55 -1.41
N THR A 14 -17.09 -1.59 -0.70
CA THR A 14 -16.09 -1.55 0.37
C THR A 14 -14.67 -1.25 -0.13
N GLN A 15 -14.25 -1.84 -1.25
CA GLN A 15 -12.91 -1.60 -1.84
C GLN A 15 -12.79 -0.18 -2.40
N ARG A 16 -13.84 0.33 -3.06
CA ARG A 16 -13.87 1.72 -3.54
C ARG A 16 -13.79 2.71 -2.39
N LYS A 17 -14.48 2.43 -1.28
CA LYS A 17 -14.41 3.27 -0.07
C LYS A 17 -13.00 3.31 0.52
N ARG A 18 -12.33 2.16 0.63
CA ARG A 18 -10.94 2.09 1.14
C ARG A 18 -9.96 2.82 0.25
N ALA A 19 -10.04 2.62 -1.07
CA ALA A 19 -9.20 3.34 -2.02
C ALA A 19 -9.40 4.87 -1.91
N MET A 20 -10.62 5.34 -1.69
CA MET A 20 -10.90 6.76 -1.45
C MET A 20 -10.31 7.25 -0.13
N GLU A 21 -10.44 6.49 0.95
CA GLU A 21 -9.86 6.82 2.26
C GLU A 21 -8.32 6.87 2.19
N GLU A 22 -7.69 5.96 1.46
CA GLU A 22 -6.24 5.95 1.25
C GLU A 22 -5.74 7.18 0.47
N LEU A 23 -6.43 7.55 -0.62
CA LEU A 23 -6.08 8.74 -1.40
C LEU A 23 -6.21 10.02 -0.58
N GLN A 24 -7.22 10.09 0.29
CA GLN A 24 -7.39 11.21 1.19
C GLN A 24 -6.31 11.25 2.27
N ALA A 25 -5.99 10.12 2.90
CA ALA A 25 -4.90 10.03 3.87
C ALA A 25 -3.55 10.46 3.28
N LEU A 26 -3.29 10.08 2.03
CA LEU A 26 -2.09 10.47 1.31
C LEU A 26 -2.03 11.98 1.03
N GLY A 27 -3.18 12.58 0.68
CA GLY A 27 -3.31 14.03 0.55
C GLY A 27 -3.10 14.79 1.86
N GLU A 28 -3.59 14.25 2.98
CA GLU A 28 -3.37 14.82 4.31
C GLU A 28 -1.89 14.78 4.69
N GLU A 29 -1.22 13.66 4.40
CA GLU A 29 0.19 13.49 4.66
C GLU A 29 1.07 14.49 3.89
N LEU A 30 0.74 14.77 2.62
CA LEU A 30 1.43 15.80 1.83
C LEU A 30 1.38 17.18 2.50
N VAL A 31 0.27 17.50 3.18
CA VAL A 31 0.12 18.77 3.92
C VAL A 31 0.97 18.78 5.18
N GLU A 32 1.19 17.63 5.82
CA GLU A 32 2.01 17.53 7.03
C GLU A 32 3.53 17.55 6.75
N LEU A 33 3.95 17.30 5.50
CA LEU A 33 5.35 17.41 5.10
C LEU A 33 5.92 18.82 5.25
N SER A 34 7.23 18.91 5.50
CA SER A 34 7.94 20.19 5.43
C SER A 34 8.02 20.70 3.97
N SER A 35 8.11 22.02 3.81
CA SER A 35 8.18 22.68 2.50
C SER A 35 9.36 22.21 1.64
N ASP A 36 10.48 21.80 2.26
CA ASP A 36 11.66 21.28 1.54
C ASP A 36 11.44 19.85 1.02
N ARG A 37 10.73 19.02 1.79
CA ARG A 37 10.35 17.66 1.37
C ARG A 37 9.31 17.72 0.25
N LEU A 38 8.32 18.60 0.38
CA LEU A 38 7.29 18.80 -0.64
C LEU A 38 7.86 19.25 -2.00
N ARG A 39 8.95 20.02 -2.00
CA ARG A 39 9.66 20.43 -3.24
C ARG A 39 10.30 19.27 -3.98
N LYS A 40 10.71 18.20 -3.28
CA LYS A 40 11.30 17.00 -3.88
C LYS A 40 10.25 16.09 -4.52
N ILE A 41 8.97 16.30 -4.23
CA ILE A 41 7.86 15.54 -4.81
C ILE A 41 7.36 16.28 -6.05
N GLU A 42 7.41 15.60 -7.19
CA GLU A 42 6.77 16.05 -8.41
C GLU A 42 5.25 15.91 -8.25
N LEU A 43 4.58 17.05 -8.11
CA LEU A 43 3.15 17.16 -7.96
C LEU A 43 2.61 18.01 -9.11
N PRO A 44 1.42 17.69 -9.65
CA PRO A 44 0.68 18.59 -10.52
C PRO A 44 0.49 19.95 -9.85
N GLU A 45 0.49 21.01 -10.65
CA GLU A 45 0.47 22.39 -10.15
C GLU A 45 -0.76 22.67 -9.26
N ASP A 46 -1.92 22.16 -9.66
CA ASP A 46 -3.17 22.25 -8.90
C ASP A 46 -3.07 21.61 -7.51
N LEU A 47 -2.49 20.41 -7.43
CA LEU A 47 -2.31 19.69 -6.18
C LEU A 47 -1.27 20.39 -5.29
N ARG A 48 -0.18 20.86 -5.89
CA ARG A 48 0.88 21.60 -5.17
C ARG A 48 0.35 22.91 -4.59
N ALA A 49 -0.44 23.66 -5.34
CA ALA A 49 -1.09 24.88 -4.87
C ALA A 49 -2.05 24.57 -3.71
N ALA A 50 -2.88 23.54 -3.86
CA ALA A 50 -3.84 23.13 -2.85
C ALA A 50 -3.17 22.73 -1.52
N VAL A 51 -2.08 21.95 -1.59
CA VAL A 51 -1.30 21.51 -0.43
C VAL A 51 -0.64 22.70 0.28
N ARG A 52 -0.02 23.62 -0.47
CA ARG A 52 0.59 24.83 0.12
C ARG A 52 -0.43 25.72 0.81
N GLU A 53 -1.63 25.82 0.24
CA GLU A 53 -2.71 26.59 0.83
C GLU A 53 -3.17 25.96 2.15
N ALA A 54 -3.33 24.63 2.19
CA ALA A 54 -3.64 23.90 3.41
C ALA A 54 -2.56 24.00 4.50
N GLN A 55 -1.29 24.18 4.12
CA GLN A 55 -0.17 24.40 5.04
C GLN A 55 -0.17 25.79 5.69
N ARG A 56 -0.71 26.79 5.01
CA ARG A 56 -0.84 28.16 5.56
C ARG A 56 -2.03 28.32 6.49
N MET A 57 -3.06 27.48 6.31
CA MET A 57 -4.26 27.51 7.14
C MET A 57 -4.01 26.98 8.55
N VAL A 58 -4.78 27.48 9.51
CA VAL A 58 -4.69 27.05 10.92
C VAL A 58 -5.15 25.60 11.04
N ARG A 59 -4.43 24.78 11.84
CA ARG A 59 -4.64 23.32 11.93
C ARG A 59 -6.09 22.91 12.25
N HIS A 60 -6.82 23.71 13.03
CA HIS A 60 -8.18 23.44 13.51
C HIS A 60 -9.27 24.26 12.82
N ASP A 61 -8.96 24.89 11.69
CA ASP A 61 -9.93 25.69 10.95
C ASP A 61 -10.79 24.84 10.02
N ASP A 62 -12.08 25.20 9.92
CA ASP A 62 -13.02 24.63 8.97
C ASP A 62 -12.57 24.86 7.52
N ALA A 63 -11.86 25.96 7.25
CA ALA A 63 -11.26 26.20 5.94
C ALA A 63 -10.22 25.13 5.59
N ARG A 64 -9.35 24.75 6.54
CA ARG A 64 -8.34 23.68 6.33
C ARG A 64 -9.00 22.35 6.07
N ARG A 65 -10.06 22.01 6.82
CA ARG A 65 -10.82 20.76 6.61
C ARG A 65 -11.45 20.70 5.21
N ARG A 66 -12.01 21.80 4.72
CA ARG A 66 -12.55 21.88 3.34
C ARG A 66 -11.43 21.75 2.31
N GLN A 67 -10.28 22.35 2.57
CA GLN A 67 -9.11 22.26 1.70
C GLN A 67 -8.57 20.83 1.61
N LEU A 68 -8.54 20.08 2.72
CA LEU A 68 -8.16 18.66 2.73
C LEU A 68 -9.13 17.79 1.92
N GLN A 69 -10.44 18.06 1.98
CA GLN A 69 -11.43 17.39 1.14
C GLN A 69 -11.23 17.71 -0.35
N TYR A 70 -10.88 18.96 -0.67
CA TYR A 70 -10.54 19.35 -2.03
C TYR A 70 -9.28 18.63 -2.53
N ILE A 71 -8.23 18.56 -1.70
CA ILE A 71 -7.01 17.78 -2.01
C ILE A 71 -7.38 16.31 -2.26
N GLY A 72 -8.19 15.69 -1.40
CA GLY A 72 -8.65 14.31 -1.60
C GLY A 72 -9.45 14.12 -2.89
N ARG A 73 -10.21 15.13 -3.34
CA ARG A 73 -10.87 15.11 -4.65
C ARG A 73 -9.87 15.16 -5.79
N VAL A 74 -8.91 16.09 -5.75
CA VAL A 74 -7.86 16.26 -6.78
C VAL A 74 -6.98 15.01 -6.86
N MET A 75 -6.70 14.37 -5.72
CA MET A 75 -5.94 13.11 -5.64
C MET A 75 -6.58 11.95 -6.41
N ARG A 76 -7.87 12.03 -6.78
CA ARG A 76 -8.55 11.01 -7.61
C ARG A 76 -8.31 11.19 -9.10
N ASP A 77 -7.93 12.39 -9.51
CA ASP A 77 -7.73 12.78 -10.91
C ASP A 77 -6.23 12.75 -11.29
N VAL A 78 -5.35 12.45 -10.33
CA VAL A 78 -3.89 12.39 -10.49
C VAL A 78 -3.37 10.98 -10.28
N ASP A 79 -2.22 10.65 -10.88
CA ASP A 79 -1.52 9.41 -10.58
C ASP A 79 -0.91 9.48 -9.16
N ALA A 80 -1.46 8.67 -8.25
CA ALA A 80 -1.01 8.62 -6.86
C ALA A 80 0.26 7.79 -6.68
N GLU A 81 0.65 6.96 -7.65
CA GLU A 81 1.77 6.01 -7.51
C GLU A 81 3.14 6.72 -7.36
N PRO A 82 3.50 7.74 -8.16
CA PRO A 82 4.72 8.52 -7.95
C PRO A 82 4.75 9.23 -6.59
N ILE A 83 3.59 9.72 -6.15
CA ILE A 83 3.44 10.43 -4.88
C ILE A 83 3.65 9.47 -3.71
N ARG A 84 3.08 8.25 -3.77
CA ARG A 84 3.31 7.17 -2.80
C ARG A 84 4.79 6.85 -2.67
N ARG A 85 5.48 6.66 -3.79
CA ARG A 85 6.92 6.36 -3.80
C ARG A 85 7.74 7.48 -3.18
N ALA A 86 7.44 8.72 -3.53
CA ALA A 86 8.15 9.88 -2.99
C ALA A 86 7.91 10.05 -1.48
N LEU A 87 6.69 9.80 -1.01
CA LEU A 87 6.36 9.80 0.42
C LEU A 87 7.12 8.70 1.19
N ALA A 88 7.21 7.49 0.65
CA ALA A 88 7.98 6.41 1.27
C ALA A 88 9.46 6.79 1.47
N VAL A 89 10.09 7.36 0.44
CA VAL A 89 11.47 7.88 0.51
C VAL A 89 11.62 8.97 1.58
N VAL A 90 10.61 9.83 1.73
CA VAL A 90 10.62 10.92 2.72
C VAL A 90 10.43 10.41 4.16
N ARG A 91 9.71 9.31 4.37
CA ARG A 91 9.53 8.69 5.69
C ARG A 91 10.80 7.98 6.21
N GLY A 92 11.76 7.69 5.34
CA GLY A 92 12.89 6.82 5.70
C GLY A 92 12.48 5.36 5.86
N GLU A 93 11.26 5.00 5.45
CA GLU A 93 10.91 3.62 5.15
C GLU A 93 11.66 3.29 3.85
N SER A 94 12.68 2.43 3.92
CA SER A 94 13.42 2.01 2.73
C SER A 94 12.40 1.64 1.65
N ALA A 95 12.50 2.24 0.45
CA ALA A 95 11.58 1.95 -0.65
C ALA A 95 11.49 0.44 -0.95
N GLU A 96 12.54 -0.27 -0.60
CA GLU A 96 12.64 -1.72 -0.60
C GLU A 96 11.71 -2.39 0.43
N GLU A 97 11.57 -1.86 1.63
CA GLU A 97 10.73 -2.40 2.69
C GLU A 97 9.23 -2.17 2.41
N THR A 98 8.84 -0.97 1.98
CA THR A 98 7.49 -0.71 1.46
C THR A 98 7.23 -1.57 0.22
N GLY A 99 8.22 -1.72 -0.66
CA GLY A 99 8.17 -2.60 -1.82
C GLY A 99 7.98 -4.07 -1.44
N LYS A 100 8.70 -4.56 -0.42
CA LYS A 100 8.59 -5.91 0.16
C LYS A 100 7.17 -6.12 0.70
N LEU A 101 6.65 -5.17 1.47
CA LEU A 101 5.27 -5.22 1.98
C LEU A 101 4.25 -5.29 0.84
N HIS A 102 4.33 -4.41 -0.16
CA HIS A 102 3.42 -4.44 -1.32
C HIS A 102 3.56 -5.72 -2.17
N ARG A 103 4.78 -6.26 -2.30
CA ARG A 103 5.00 -7.57 -2.95
C ARG A 103 4.31 -8.69 -2.17
N LEU A 104 4.44 -8.72 -0.85
CA LEU A 104 3.77 -9.69 0.02
C LEU A 104 2.24 -9.55 -0.04
N GLU A 105 1.72 -8.32 -0.10
CA GLU A 105 0.29 -8.10 -0.23
C GLU A 105 -0.26 -8.58 -1.58
N ARG A 106 0.45 -8.31 -2.68
CA ARG A 106 0.12 -8.84 -4.01
C ARG A 106 0.18 -10.36 -4.04
N LEU A 107 1.27 -10.95 -3.58
CA LEU A 107 1.46 -12.39 -3.50
C LEU A 107 0.33 -13.08 -2.70
N ARG A 108 -0.08 -12.48 -1.58
CA ARG A 108 -1.23 -12.98 -0.79
C ARG A 108 -2.54 -12.90 -1.58
N ALA A 109 -2.78 -11.80 -2.29
CA ALA A 109 -3.99 -11.65 -3.11
C ALA A 109 -4.01 -12.66 -4.26
N ASP A 110 -2.87 -12.85 -4.92
CA ASP A 110 -2.69 -13.82 -6.00
C ASP A 110 -2.86 -15.25 -5.48
N LEU A 111 -2.35 -15.57 -4.30
CA LEU A 111 -2.53 -16.86 -3.65
C LEU A 111 -4.00 -17.19 -3.35
N LEU A 112 -4.79 -16.18 -2.98
CA LEU A 112 -6.23 -16.35 -2.76
C LEU A 112 -6.97 -16.55 -4.08
N ALA A 113 -6.55 -15.85 -5.14
CA ALA A 113 -7.14 -15.93 -6.46
C ALA A 113 -6.81 -17.27 -7.16
N ASP A 114 -5.54 -17.68 -7.19
CA ASP A 114 -5.08 -18.88 -7.87
C ASP A 114 -4.27 -19.80 -6.94
N GLU A 115 -4.67 -21.07 -6.90
CA GLU A 115 -3.93 -22.11 -6.19
C GLU A 115 -2.56 -22.38 -6.81
N LYS A 116 -2.37 -22.03 -8.09
CA LYS A 116 -1.12 -22.26 -8.81
C LYS A 116 0.07 -21.50 -8.22
N VAL A 117 -0.20 -20.38 -7.57
CA VAL A 117 0.81 -19.54 -6.88
C VAL A 117 1.52 -20.34 -5.78
N LEU A 118 0.85 -21.32 -5.16
CA LEU A 118 1.50 -22.24 -4.21
C LEU A 118 2.67 -22.99 -4.84
N TYR A 119 2.54 -23.45 -6.09
CA TYR A 119 3.60 -24.18 -6.78
C TYR A 119 4.75 -23.25 -7.18
N GLY A 120 4.48 -21.97 -7.43
CA GLY A 120 5.55 -20.97 -7.61
C GLY A 120 6.35 -20.77 -6.32
N LEU A 121 5.63 -20.68 -5.19
CA LEU A 121 6.25 -20.48 -3.88
C LEU A 121 7.12 -21.65 -3.43
N THR A 122 6.86 -22.89 -3.85
CA THR A 122 7.74 -24.03 -3.52
C THR A 122 9.07 -23.99 -4.25
N GLN A 123 9.12 -23.37 -5.43
CA GLN A 123 10.36 -23.19 -6.18
C GLN A 123 11.21 -22.09 -5.52
N GLU A 124 10.56 -21.05 -5.02
CA GLU A 124 11.21 -19.88 -4.42
C GLU A 124 11.59 -20.11 -2.94
N PHE A 125 10.78 -20.86 -2.20
CA PHE A 125 10.97 -21.16 -0.77
C PHE A 125 10.79 -22.67 -0.47
N PRO A 126 11.87 -23.48 -0.55
CA PRO A 126 11.78 -24.93 -0.33
C PRO A 126 11.37 -25.35 1.09
N SER A 127 11.52 -24.44 2.06
CA SER A 127 11.21 -24.65 3.48
C SER A 127 9.76 -24.31 3.86
N ILE A 128 8.92 -23.92 2.89
CA ILE A 128 7.53 -23.54 3.15
C ILE A 128 6.64 -24.74 3.50
N ASP A 129 5.86 -24.65 4.58
CA ASP A 129 4.82 -25.63 4.89
C ASP A 129 3.60 -25.41 3.98
N LEU A 130 3.62 -26.10 2.84
CA LEU A 130 2.54 -26.10 1.84
C LEU A 130 1.19 -26.53 2.41
N GLN A 131 1.20 -27.49 3.33
CA GLN A 131 -0.03 -28.05 3.87
C GLN A 131 -0.69 -27.06 4.80
N HIS A 132 0.11 -26.35 5.61
CA HIS A 132 -0.35 -25.24 6.42
C HIS A 132 -0.89 -24.09 5.56
N LEU A 133 -0.15 -23.66 4.53
CA LEU A 133 -0.58 -22.57 3.65
C LEU A 133 -1.87 -22.90 2.88
N ARG A 134 -2.04 -24.14 2.40
CA ARG A 134 -3.29 -24.63 1.80
C ARG A 134 -4.47 -24.62 2.78
N SER A 135 -4.23 -24.97 4.04
CA SER A 135 -5.26 -24.90 5.08
C SER A 135 -5.71 -23.46 5.32
N LEU A 136 -4.74 -22.54 5.48
CA LEU A 136 -4.99 -21.12 5.67
C LEU A 136 -5.73 -20.49 4.50
N ARG A 137 -5.37 -20.83 3.25
CA ARG A 137 -6.06 -20.35 2.04
C ARG A 137 -7.53 -20.74 2.05
N ARG A 138 -7.84 -22.03 2.30
CA ARG A 138 -9.23 -22.52 2.36
C ARG A 138 -10.02 -21.84 3.46
N ALA A 139 -9.43 -21.68 4.63
CA ALA A 139 -10.06 -20.97 5.74
C ALA A 139 -10.30 -19.49 5.40
N ALA A 140 -9.36 -18.81 4.76
CA ALA A 140 -9.51 -17.42 4.33
C ALA A 140 -10.62 -17.22 3.29
N LEU A 141 -10.73 -18.12 2.30
CA LEU A 141 -11.83 -18.10 1.32
C LEU A 141 -13.18 -18.33 2.00
N LEU A 142 -13.24 -19.24 2.97
CA LEU A 142 -14.45 -19.52 3.75
C LEU A 142 -14.84 -18.33 4.64
N GLU A 143 -13.87 -17.70 5.32
CA GLU A 143 -14.07 -16.49 6.11
C GLU A 143 -14.60 -15.33 5.25
N GLN A 144 -14.03 -15.16 4.05
CA GLN A 144 -14.45 -14.14 3.09
C GLN A 144 -15.88 -14.39 2.58
N ALA A 145 -16.21 -15.64 2.27
CA ALA A 145 -17.55 -16.03 1.85
C ALA A 145 -18.60 -15.86 2.98
N GLN A 146 -18.20 -16.07 4.23
CA GLN A 146 -19.07 -15.94 5.41
C GLN A 146 -19.08 -14.53 6.03
N GLY A 147 -18.35 -13.57 5.46
CA GLY A 147 -18.24 -12.21 6.01
C GLY A 147 -17.63 -12.15 7.42
N LYS A 148 -16.85 -13.17 7.80
CA LYS A 148 -16.20 -13.26 9.11
C LYS A 148 -14.93 -12.41 9.15
N PRO A 149 -14.43 -12.08 10.36
CA PRO A 149 -13.15 -11.39 10.49
C PRO A 149 -12.04 -12.15 9.74
N PRO A 150 -11.21 -11.48 8.93
CA PRO A 150 -10.25 -12.12 8.03
C PRO A 150 -9.00 -12.55 8.80
N ARG A 151 -9.15 -13.57 9.65
CA ARG A 151 -8.12 -14.02 10.58
C ARG A 151 -7.09 -14.88 9.85
N SER A 152 -7.53 -15.79 9.00
CA SER A 152 -6.66 -16.59 8.15
C SER A 152 -5.97 -15.73 7.08
N PHE A 153 -6.63 -14.69 6.58
CA PHE A 153 -6.01 -13.71 5.67
C PHE A 153 -4.81 -12.97 6.31
N ARG A 154 -4.92 -12.64 7.60
CA ARG A 154 -3.80 -12.05 8.37
C ARG A 154 -2.70 -13.08 8.63
N ALA A 155 -3.07 -14.32 8.95
CA ALA A 155 -2.11 -15.40 9.18
C ALA A 155 -1.28 -15.73 7.93
N ILE A 156 -1.88 -15.70 6.73
CA ILE A 156 -1.14 -15.89 5.46
C ILE A 156 -0.05 -14.82 5.32
N PHE A 157 -0.38 -13.55 5.58
CA PHE A 157 0.59 -12.46 5.49
C PHE A 157 1.74 -12.64 6.48
N GLN A 158 1.42 -13.05 7.71
CA GLN A 158 2.43 -13.28 8.73
C GLN A 158 3.38 -14.42 8.34
N LEU A 159 2.85 -15.54 7.82
CA LEU A 159 3.65 -16.65 7.32
C LEU A 159 4.56 -16.21 6.16
N LEU A 160 4.02 -15.49 5.18
CA LEU A 160 4.81 -14.99 4.04
C LEU A 160 5.91 -14.01 4.47
N ARG A 161 5.65 -13.19 5.49
CA ARG A 161 6.64 -12.29 6.08
C ARG A 161 7.76 -13.04 6.80
N GLU A 162 7.44 -14.12 7.50
CA GLU A 162 8.43 -14.96 8.21
C GLU A 162 9.32 -15.78 7.25
N LEU A 163 8.85 -16.01 6.01
CA LEU A 163 9.59 -16.73 4.97
C LEU A 163 10.52 -15.84 4.15
N GLN A 164 10.31 -14.52 4.15
CA GLN A 164 11.32 -13.60 3.66
C GLN A 164 12.51 -13.67 4.63
N PRO A 165 13.73 -14.03 4.18
CA PRO A 165 14.89 -13.98 5.05
C PRO A 165 15.02 -12.55 5.61
N ALA A 166 15.45 -12.45 6.86
CA ALA A 166 15.79 -11.19 7.51
C ALA A 166 17.09 -10.57 6.94
N ASP A 167 17.32 -10.72 5.63
CA ASP A 167 18.42 -10.08 4.93
C ASP A 167 17.95 -8.65 4.59
N ASP A 168 18.13 -7.77 5.58
CA ASP A 168 18.52 -6.35 5.48
C ASP A 168 18.63 -5.70 6.88
N THR A 169 19.00 -6.46 7.91
CA THR A 169 19.79 -5.85 8.99
C THR A 169 21.21 -5.66 8.45
N ALA A 170 21.54 -4.41 8.13
CA ALA A 170 22.84 -3.86 7.74
C ALA A 170 23.00 -3.57 6.23
N ASP A 171 22.73 -2.31 5.87
CA ASP A 171 23.78 -1.54 5.20
C ASP A 171 24.11 -0.33 6.08
N GLU A 172 25.10 -0.52 6.97
CA GLU A 172 25.86 0.58 7.56
C GLU A 172 26.72 1.21 6.46
N HIS A 173 26.44 2.46 6.11
CA HIS A 173 27.39 3.48 5.63
C HIS A 173 26.69 4.84 5.84
N ASP A 174 26.78 5.46 7.01
CA ASP A 174 27.92 6.20 7.55
C ASP A 174 28.32 7.46 6.75
N GLU A 175 28.40 8.54 7.52
CA GLU A 175 29.06 9.83 7.31
C GLU A 175 28.88 10.60 5.97
N ARG A 176 28.22 11.78 6.08
CA ARG A 176 28.87 13.06 5.78
C ARG A 176 28.09 14.25 6.34
N SER A 177 28.59 14.66 7.51
CA SER A 177 28.93 16.04 7.87
C SER A 177 27.91 17.15 7.66
N GLN A 178 27.39 17.64 8.79
CA GLN A 178 27.08 19.04 9.00
C GLN A 178 28.31 19.92 8.71
N PRO A 179 28.07 21.17 8.29
CA PRO A 179 28.73 22.30 8.92
C PRO A 179 27.75 23.17 9.72
#